data_AF-A0A078HC81-F1
#
_entry.id   AF-A0A078HC81-F1
#
_cell.length_a   1.000
_cell.length_b   1.000
_cell.length_c   1.000
_cell.angle_alpha   90.00
_cell.angle_beta   90.00
_cell.angle_gamma   90.00
#
_symmetry.space_group_name_H-M   'P 1'
#
loop_
_entity.id
_entity.type
_entity.pdbx_description
1 polymer ?
#
loop_
_entity_poly.entity_id
_entity_poly.type
_entity_poly.pdbx_seq_one_letter_code
_entity_poly.pdbx_strand_id
1 'polypeptide(L)'
;MVSYWFSLCTVIGTAFALNMLFNIPVWIGVLLTGFSTLILLALQKYGIRKLEFLIAFLVLTIAVCFLIELHYSKPDPKEVLYGLFVPQLKGNGATGLAISLLGAMVMP
;
A
#
# COMPACT_ATOMS: atom_id res chain seq x y z
N MET A 1 0.77 7.06 20.27
CA MET A 1 0.66 8.24 19.37
C MET A 1 0.86 7.85 17.90
N VAL A 2 1.82 6.98 17.58
CA VAL A 2 2.08 6.52 16.19
C VAL A 2 0.91 5.75 15.55
N SER A 3 0.20 4.92 16.32
CA SER A 3 -0.95 4.15 15.80
C SER A 3 -2.09 5.05 15.27
N TYR A 4 -2.25 6.27 15.80
CA TYR A 4 -3.26 7.22 15.30
C TYR A 4 -2.91 7.73 13.90
N TRP A 5 -1.63 8.02 13.64
CA TRP A 5 -1.16 8.44 12.31
C TRP A 5 -1.36 7.35 11.27
N PHE A 6 -1.13 6.09 11.64
CA PHE A 6 -1.39 4.95 10.75
C PHE A 6 -2.88 4.82 10.39
N SER A 7 -3.76 4.93 11.39
CA SER A 7 -5.21 4.90 11.17
C SER A 7 -5.68 6.05 10.29
N LEU A 8 -5.15 7.26 10.48
CA LEU A 8 -5.47 8.42 9.65
C LEU A 8 -5.03 8.20 8.19
N CYS A 9 -3.80 7.75 7.96
CA CYS A 9 -3.29 7.45 6.62
C CYS A 9 -4.14 6.39 5.92
N THR A 10 -4.55 5.35 6.64
CA THR A 10 -5.40 4.28 6.11
C THR A 10 -6.77 4.80 5.67
N VAL A 11 -7.44 5.59 6.52
CA VAL A 11 -8.77 6.16 6.21
C VAL A 11 -8.72 7.13 5.04
N ILE A 12 -7.66 7.95 4.97
CA ILE A 12 -7.48 8.89 3.86
C ILE A 12 -7.21 8.11 2.57
N GLY A 13 -6.35 7.09 2.61
CA GLY A 13 -6.00 6.27 1.45
C GLY A 13 -7.21 5.52 0.86
N THR A 14 -8.03 4.90 1.70
CA THR A 14 -9.25 4.22 1.25
C THR A 14 -10.28 5.20 0.69
N ALA A 15 -10.46 6.36 1.32
CA ALA A 15 -11.39 7.37 0.83
C ALA A 15 -10.95 7.95 -0.54
N PHE A 16 -9.65 8.13 -0.75
CA PHE A 16 -9.09 8.58 -2.03
C PHE A 16 -9.21 7.50 -3.12
N ALA A 17 -8.93 6.24 -2.79
CA ALA A 17 -9.09 5.12 -3.72
C ALA A 17 -10.55 4.97 -4.19
N LEU A 18 -11.52 5.11 -3.27
CA LEU A 18 -12.95 5.08 -3.58
C LEU A 18 -13.37 6.29 -4.44
N ASN A 19 -12.81 7.47 -4.17
CA ASN A 19 -13.06 8.65 -4.97
C ASN A 19 -12.56 8.49 -6.41
N MET A 20 -11.35 7.95 -6.62
CA MET A 20 -10.82 7.67 -7.95
C MET A 20 -11.61 6.59 -8.70
N LEU A 21 -12.04 5.54 -8.02
CA LEU A 21 -12.70 4.38 -8.66
C LEU A 21 -14.16 4.65 -9.03
N PHE A 22 -14.92 5.35 -8.19
CA PHE A 22 -16.36 5.55 -8.37
C PHE A 22 -16.78 7.02 -8.57
N ASN A 23 -15.86 7.98 -8.49
CA ASN A 23 -16.16 9.42 -8.52
C ASN A 23 -17.16 9.86 -7.41
N ILE A 24 -17.21 9.13 -6.31
CA ILE A 24 -18.13 9.35 -5.18
C ILE A 24 -17.50 10.30 -4.15
N PRO A 25 -18.28 11.16 -3.46
CA PRO A 25 -17.76 12.04 -2.41
C PRO A 25 -17.11 11.28 -1.24
N VAL A 26 -16.02 11.86 -0.73
CA VAL A 26 -15.13 11.33 0.31
C VAL A 26 -15.87 10.86 1.58
N TRP A 27 -17.01 11.49 1.88
CA TRP A 27 -17.89 11.14 3.00
C TRP A 27 -18.33 9.67 2.99
N ILE A 28 -18.66 9.12 1.81
CA ILE A 28 -19.06 7.72 1.66
C ILE A 28 -17.85 6.79 1.82
N GLY A 29 -16.67 7.23 1.39
CA GLY A 29 -15.43 6.48 1.55
C GLY A 29 -15.04 6.26 3.02
N VAL A 30 -15.24 7.27 3.87
CA VAL A 30 -15.00 7.15 5.31
C VAL A 30 -15.98 6.16 5.96
N LEU A 31 -17.25 6.22 5.60
CA LEU A 31 -18.29 5.28 6.07
C LEU A 31 -17.98 3.84 5.67
N LEU A 32 -17.53 3.62 4.44
CA LEU A 32 -17.15 2.30 3.93
C LEU A 32 -15.91 1.75 4.65
N THR A 33 -14.97 2.63 5.03
CA THR A 33 -13.77 2.23 5.78
C THR A 33 -14.15 1.73 7.17
N GLY A 34 -15.07 2.42 7.86
CA GLY A 34 -15.63 1.95 9.13
C GLY A 34 -16.40 0.63 8.98
N PHE A 35 -17.11 0.44 7.87
CA PHE A 35 -17.78 -0.84 7.60
C PHE A 35 -16.79 -1.98 7.34
N SER A 36 -15.70 -1.71 6.61
CA SER A 36 -14.65 -2.69 6.32
C SER A 36 -13.95 -3.17 7.59
N THR A 37 -13.66 -2.28 8.55
CA THR A 37 -13.07 -2.67 9.83
C THR A 37 -14.03 -3.49 10.69
N LEU A 38 -15.34 -3.18 10.67
CA LEU A 38 -16.36 -4.01 11.31
C LEU A 38 -16.48 -5.40 10.66
N ILE A 39 -16.41 -5.47 9.33
CA ILE A 39 -16.36 -6.73 8.58
C ILE A 39 -15.15 -7.57 9.01
N LEU A 40 -13.98 -6.95 9.14
CA LEU A 40 -12.75 -7.62 9.56
C LEU A 40 -12.87 -8.14 10.99
N LEU A 41 -13.41 -7.35 11.91
CA LEU A 41 -13.60 -7.75 13.30
C LEU A 41 -14.61 -8.91 13.42
N ALA A 42 -15.69 -8.88 12.64
CA ALA A 42 -16.66 -9.98 12.58
C ALA A 42 -16.02 -11.26 12.01
N LEU A 43 -15.17 -11.12 10.99
CA LEU A 43 -14.50 -12.25 10.35
C LEU A 43 -13.41 -12.86 11.24
N GLN A 44 -12.72 -12.06 12.06
CA GLN A 44 -11.80 -12.53 13.09
C GLN A 44 -12.49 -13.48 14.09
N LYS A 45 -13.74 -13.19 14.46
CA LYS A 45 -14.53 -14.06 15.35
C LYS A 45 -14.90 -15.41 14.73
N TYR A 46 -14.97 -15.49 13.40
CA TYR A 46 -15.43 -16.68 12.68
C TYR A 46 -14.29 -17.68 12.38
N GLY A 47 -13.02 -17.25 12.45
CA GLY A 47 -11.87 -18.16 12.40
C GLY A 47 -10.63 -17.54 11.77
N ILE A 48 -9.51 -17.58 12.49
CA ILE A 48 -8.21 -17.01 12.11
C ILE A 48 -7.71 -17.52 10.76
N ARG A 49 -7.91 -18.81 10.44
CA ARG A 49 -7.47 -19.40 9.17
C ARG A 49 -8.14 -18.76 7.94
N LYS A 50 -9.39 -18.30 8.04
CA LYS A 50 -10.08 -17.65 6.91
C LYS A 50 -9.60 -16.21 6.70
N LEU A 51 -9.27 -15.52 7.79
CA LEU A 51 -8.72 -14.17 7.77
C LEU A 51 -7.35 -14.14 7.08
N GLU A 52 -6.48 -15.09 7.40
CA GLU A 52 -5.13 -15.16 6.82
C GLU A 52 -5.16 -15.31 5.29
N PHE A 53 -5.98 -16.23 4.78
CA PHE A 53 -6.16 -16.40 3.33
C PHE A 53 -6.75 -15.16 2.65
N LEU A 54 -7.68 -14.44 3.30
CA LEU A 54 -8.24 -13.21 2.77
C LEU A 54 -7.15 -12.13 2.60
N ILE A 55 -6.33 -11.93 3.63
CA ILE A 55 -5.23 -10.94 3.59
C ILE A 55 -4.20 -11.33 2.54
N ALA A 56 -3.79 -12.60 2.50
CA ALA A 56 -2.85 -13.10 1.50
C ALA A 56 -3.37 -12.90 0.07
N PHE A 57 -4.66 -13.18 -0.16
CA PHE A 57 -5.31 -12.95 -1.45
C PHE A 57 -5.33 -11.46 -1.84
N LEU A 58 -5.61 -10.56 -0.88
CA LEU A 58 -5.62 -9.12 -1.11
C LEU A 58 -4.22 -8.61 -1.49
N VAL A 59 -3.20 -9.04 -0.75
CA VAL A 59 -1.79 -8.69 -1.01
C VAL A 59 -1.34 -9.23 -2.37
N LEU A 60 -1.70 -10.47 -2.70
CA LEU A 60 -1.40 -11.07 -4.00
C LEU A 60 -2.05 -10.29 -5.14
N THR A 61 -3.31 -9.88 -4.98
CA THR A 61 -4.01 -9.04 -5.97
C THR A 61 -3.27 -7.74 -6.24
N ILE A 62 -2.82 -7.04 -5.18
CA ILE A 62 -2.03 -5.81 -5.31
C ILE A 62 -0.70 -6.10 -6.02
N ALA A 63 0.01 -7.15 -5.61
CA ALA A 63 1.28 -7.53 -6.23
C ALA A 63 1.13 -7.85 -7.72
N VAL A 64 0.10 -8.61 -8.10
CA VAL A 64 -0.19 -8.94 -9.51
C VAL A 64 -0.53 -7.69 -10.31
N CYS A 65 -1.35 -6.78 -9.75
CA CYS A 65 -1.67 -5.51 -10.40
C CYS A 65 -0.40 -4.69 -10.69
N PHE A 66 0.48 -4.55 -9.69
CA PHE A 66 1.76 -3.88 -9.87
C PHE A 66 2.68 -4.57 -10.89
N LEU A 67 2.72 -5.91 -10.89
CA LEU A 67 3.52 -6.65 -11.87
C LEU A 67 3.01 -6.42 -13.29
N ILE A 68 1.70 -6.39 -13.51
CA ILE A 68 1.11 -6.13 -14.83
C ILE A 68 1.46 -4.70 -15.29
N GLU A 69 1.28 -3.71 -14.43
CA GLU A 69 1.64 -2.30 -14.70
C GLU A 69 3.13 -2.15 -15.03
N LEU A 70 4.00 -2.85 -14.31
CA LEU A 70 5.44 -2.85 -14.54
C LEU A 70 5.79 -3.47 -15.90
N HIS A 71 5.17 -4.59 -16.26
CA HIS A 71 5.36 -5.21 -17.59
C HIS A 71 4.85 -4.30 -18.71
N TYR A 72 3.70 -3.64 -18.51
CA TYR A 72 3.13 -2.73 -19.49
C TYR A 72 3.97 -1.47 -19.70
N SER A 73 4.58 -0.96 -18.62
CA SER A 73 5.45 0.22 -18.65
C SER A 73 6.76 0.02 -19.42
N LYS A 74 7.09 -1.21 -19.85
CA LYS A 74 8.32 -1.58 -20.58
C LYS A 74 9.59 -0.91 -20.03
N PRO A 75 9.89 -0.99 -18.72
CA PRO A 75 11.16 -0.50 -18.21
C PRO A 75 12.29 -1.34 -18.79
N ASP A 76 13.42 -0.72 -19.16
CA ASP A 76 14.60 -1.45 -19.58
C ASP A 76 15.08 -2.35 -18.43
N PRO A 77 14.94 -3.70 -18.53
CA PRO A 77 15.22 -4.60 -17.42
C PRO A 77 16.70 -4.57 -17.04
N LYS A 78 17.56 -4.18 -17.98
CA LYS A 78 18.99 -3.98 -17.79
C LYS A 78 19.27 -2.79 -16.86
N GLU A 79 18.54 -1.69 -17.01
CA GLU A 79 18.69 -0.50 -16.15
C GLU A 79 18.11 -0.74 -14.76
N VAL A 80 16.97 -1.44 -14.66
CA VAL A 80 16.38 -1.83 -13.36
C VAL A 80 17.34 -2.74 -12.59
N LEU A 81 17.90 -3.77 -13.23
CA LEU A 81 18.88 -4.66 -12.61
C LEU A 81 20.17 -3.93 -12.26
N TYR A 82 20.64 -3.03 -13.12
CA TYR A 82 21.84 -2.23 -12.84
C TYR A 82 21.63 -1.27 -11.66
N GLY A 83 20.45 -0.64 -11.55
CA GLY A 83 20.08 0.21 -10.41
C GLY A 83 19.87 -0.57 -9.11
N LEU A 84 19.47 -1.84 -9.19
CA LEU A 84 19.34 -2.73 -8.04
C LEU A 84 20.71 -3.13 -7.46
N PHE A 85 21.71 -3.36 -8.34
CA PHE A 85 23.04 -3.85 -7.96
C PHE A 85 24.09 -2.75 -7.77
N VAL A 86 23.94 -1.61 -8.47
CA VAL A 86 24.83 -0.46 -8.36
C VAL A 86 24.01 0.71 -7.85
N PRO A 87 23.86 0.87 -6.51
CA PRO A 87 23.16 2.01 -5.93
C PRO A 87 23.95 3.28 -6.28
N GLN A 88 23.54 3.96 -7.34
CA GLN A 88 24.15 5.22 -7.74
C GLN A 88 23.53 6.33 -6.90
N LEU A 89 24.24 6.77 -5.86
CA LEU A 89 23.96 8.05 -5.20
C LEU A 89 24.42 9.22 -6.10
N LYS A 90 23.87 9.29 -7.31
CA LYS A 90 24.12 10.39 -8.25
C LYS A 90 23.07 11.47 -8.01
N GLY A 91 23.40 12.44 -7.15
CA GLY A 91 22.63 13.66 -6.97
C GLY A 91 22.55 14.15 -5.53
N ASN A 92 22.55 15.49 -5.37
CA ASN A 92 22.42 16.20 -4.10
C ASN A 92 20.99 16.07 -3.53
N GLY A 93 20.64 14.86 -3.06
CA GLY A 93 19.30 14.52 -2.57
C GLY A 93 19.00 13.01 -2.49
N ALA A 94 19.79 12.17 -3.19
CA ALA A 94 19.62 10.72 -3.19
C ALA A 94 19.75 10.10 -1.78
N THR A 95 20.68 10.62 -0.98
CA THR A 95 20.87 10.19 0.42
C THR A 95 19.65 10.51 1.28
N GLY A 96 19.05 11.70 1.08
CA GLY A 96 17.84 12.11 1.79
C GLY A 96 16.63 11.23 1.45
N LEU A 97 16.47 10.89 0.17
CA LEU A 97 15.44 9.95 -0.27
C LEU A 97 15.66 8.54 0.32
N ALA A 98 16.89 8.03 0.30
CA ALA A 98 17.21 6.73 0.90
C ALA A 98 16.90 6.69 2.41
N ILE A 99 17.26 7.75 3.15
CA ILE A 99 16.96 7.87 4.58
C ILE A 99 15.45 7.96 4.82
N SER A 100 14.71 8.70 3.99
CA SER A 100 13.25 8.78 4.10
C SER A 100 12.54 7.45 3.83
N LEU A 101 13.03 6.66 2.88
CA LEU A 101 12.49 5.34 2.57
C LEU A 101 12.74 4.35 3.71
N LEU A 102 13.94 4.37 4.29
CA LEU A 102 14.26 3.60 5.49
C LEU A 102 13.38 3.99 6.68
N GLY A 103 13.18 5.30 6.90
CA GLY A 103 12.30 5.80 7.95
C GLY A 103 10.83 5.39 7.77
N ALA A 104 10.35 5.28 6.52
CA ALA A 104 8.98 4.84 6.23
C ALA A 104 8.74 3.34 6.47
N MET A 105 9.79 2.51 6.39
CA MET A 105 9.69 1.05 6.56
C MET A 105 9.73 0.59 8.03
N VAL A 106 10.24 1.44 8.93
CA VAL A 106 10.32 1.14 10.37
C VAL A 106 9.04 1.62 11.05
N MET A 107 8.08 0.72 11.22
CA MET A 107 6.91 0.95 12.07
C MET A 107 7.26 0.63 13.53
N PRO A 108 7.17 1.59 14.48
CA PRO A 108 7.31 1.33 15.91
C PRO A 108 6.04 0.77 16.55
#